data_AF-A0A948PWZ5-F1
#
_entry.id   AF-A0A948PWZ5-F1
#
_cell.length_a   1.000
_cell.length_b   1.000
_cell.length_c   1.000
_cell.angle_alpha   90.00
_cell.angle_beta   90.00
_cell.angle_gamma   90.00
#
_symmetry.space_group_name_H-M   'P 1'
#
loop_
_entity.id
_entity.type
_entity.pdbx_description
1 polymer ?
#
loop_
_entity_poly.entity_id
_entity_poly.type
_entity_poly.pdbx_seq_one_letter_code
_entity_poly.pdbx_strand_id
1 'polypeptide(L)'
;GLIGPGDAGPWRPDRADSEFEGGFVRRFASELHEGDAVLLRTGISSICAVGLVSSEYVYLNQFDDVNGWDLQHARRIRWCKLPQEYAFPPGLFGANPSRFSRVWNEQATDYAERFLNSPPKRWQSDELPEIPSEEPPLEEVPPVLREIIAQAQDLVPLLWNREEFGEHPTEDELVAHFVVPFLQALGWPPERIAIKWRYIDVAVFNTLPRIPENCRLIIEAKRLGAGVEGALDQAKGYVQSLGVPVDVVVTDGIRYRMYSCKENFEAVAYANLVRLKESAQDLIERIQRT
;
A
#
# COMPACT_ATOMS: atom_id res chain seq x y z
N GLY A 1 13.95 6.60 4.21
CA GLY A 1 13.20 5.66 5.05
C GLY A 1 11.86 6.29 5.34
N LEU A 2 10.79 5.52 5.15
CA LEU A 2 9.41 5.93 5.40
C LEU A 2 8.80 4.92 6.36
N ILE A 3 8.02 5.38 7.33
CA ILE A 3 7.23 4.51 8.21
C ILE A 3 5.82 5.09 8.42
N GLY A 4 4.89 4.22 8.79
CA GLY A 4 3.54 4.56 9.22
C GLY A 4 3.22 3.98 10.60
N PRO A 5 2.03 4.29 11.17
CA PRO A 5 0.94 4.99 10.49
C PRO A 5 1.19 6.50 10.45
N GLY A 6 0.78 7.16 9.37
CA GLY A 6 0.90 8.62 9.25
C GLY A 6 -0.43 9.38 9.18
N ASP A 7 -1.56 8.69 9.09
CA ASP A 7 -2.92 9.26 9.14
C ASP A 7 -3.19 10.08 10.42
N ALA A 8 -2.55 9.69 11.53
CA ALA A 8 -2.58 10.45 12.78
C ALA A 8 -1.91 11.83 12.67
N GLY A 9 -1.17 12.15 11.61
CA GLY A 9 -0.44 13.41 11.44
C GLY A 9 0.98 13.40 12.01
N PRO A 10 1.69 14.55 12.06
CA PRO A 10 3.08 14.61 12.50
C PRO A 10 3.24 14.20 13.97
N TRP A 11 4.37 13.56 14.27
CA TRP A 11 4.77 13.27 15.65
C TRP A 11 5.14 14.57 16.38
N ARG A 12 4.76 14.68 17.65
CA ARG A 12 5.20 15.74 18.57
C ARG A 12 5.37 15.18 20.00
N PRO A 13 6.20 15.81 20.87
CA PRO A 13 6.48 15.29 22.21
C PRO A 13 5.26 15.19 23.14
N ASP A 14 4.21 15.97 22.85
CA ASP A 14 2.95 16.02 23.61
C ASP A 14 1.95 14.92 23.21
N ARG A 15 2.25 14.15 22.16
CA ARG A 15 1.36 13.09 21.64
C ARG A 15 1.69 11.72 22.21
N ALA A 16 0.66 10.90 22.39
CA ALA A 16 0.80 9.56 22.94
C ALA A 16 1.21 8.54 21.88
N ASP A 17 2.05 7.57 22.25
CA ASP A 17 2.45 6.46 21.38
C ASP A 17 1.25 5.64 20.87
N SER A 18 0.14 5.60 21.61
CA SER A 18 -1.10 4.91 21.21
C SER A 18 -1.75 5.52 19.97
N GLU A 19 -1.55 6.81 19.70
CA GLU A 19 -2.04 7.47 18.48
C GLU A 19 -1.34 6.95 17.22
N PHE A 20 -0.21 6.24 17.38
CA PHE A 20 0.63 5.73 16.29
C PHE A 20 0.81 4.21 16.34
N GLU A 21 -0.14 3.49 16.95
CA GLU A 21 -0.09 2.03 17.17
C GLU A 21 1.16 1.55 17.94
N GLY A 22 1.78 2.44 18.72
CA GLY A 22 2.94 2.15 19.57
C GLY A 22 4.11 3.11 19.37
N GLY A 23 5.21 2.83 20.09
CA GLY A 23 6.34 3.77 20.18
C GLY A 23 7.32 3.79 19.00
N PHE A 24 7.04 3.11 17.90
CA PHE A 24 7.98 3.04 16.77
C PHE A 24 8.05 4.35 15.98
N VAL A 25 6.95 5.11 15.87
CA VAL A 25 6.97 6.46 15.28
C VAL A 25 7.78 7.41 16.15
N ARG A 26 7.54 7.42 17.47
CA ARG A 26 8.32 8.21 18.43
C ARG A 26 9.82 7.90 18.34
N ARG A 27 10.21 6.63 18.30
CA ARG A 27 11.62 6.23 18.14
C ARG A 27 12.22 6.75 16.84
N PHE A 28 11.50 6.60 15.74
CA PHE A 28 11.98 7.06 14.44
C PHE A 28 12.08 8.60 14.36
N ALA A 29 11.14 9.31 14.97
CA ALA A 29 11.11 10.77 14.98
C ALA A 29 12.14 11.35 15.95
N SER A 30 12.26 10.82 17.16
CA SER A 30 13.01 11.45 18.27
C SER A 30 14.33 10.78 18.66
N GLU A 31 14.53 9.50 18.35
CA GLU A 31 15.72 8.75 18.79
C GLU A 31 16.72 8.45 17.66
N LEU A 32 16.28 8.48 16.41
CA LEU A 32 17.14 8.26 15.24
C LEU A 32 17.76 9.60 14.81
N HIS A 33 19.07 9.66 14.63
CA HIS A 33 19.80 10.89 14.30
C HIS A 33 20.61 10.74 13.01
N GLU A 34 21.05 11.87 12.43
CA GLU A 34 22.00 11.85 11.32
C GLU A 34 23.28 11.10 11.70
N GLY A 35 23.77 10.26 10.78
CA GLY A 35 24.94 9.40 11.01
C GLY A 35 24.61 8.04 11.65
N ASP A 36 23.39 7.82 12.16
CA ASP A 36 23.00 6.52 12.68
C ASP A 36 22.92 5.46 11.58
N ALA A 37 23.28 4.23 11.94
CA ALA A 37 23.14 3.06 11.10
C ALA A 37 21.74 2.44 11.23
N VAL A 38 21.13 2.08 10.10
CA VAL A 38 19.87 1.33 10.08
C VAL A 38 20.02 0.03 9.31
N LEU A 39 19.34 -1.02 9.76
CA LEU A 39 19.34 -2.33 9.11
C LEU A 39 17.95 -2.59 8.51
N LEU A 40 17.87 -2.80 7.20
CA LEU A 40 16.63 -3.18 6.53
C LEU A 40 16.47 -4.68 6.57
N ARG A 41 15.44 -5.15 7.29
CA ARG A 41 15.20 -6.58 7.49
C ARG A 41 14.36 -7.20 6.38
N THR A 42 14.61 -8.48 6.16
CA THR A 42 13.74 -9.42 5.43
C THR A 42 13.37 -10.54 6.39
N GLY A 43 12.08 -10.66 6.69
CA GLY A 43 11.59 -11.58 7.72
C GLY A 43 12.09 -11.22 9.14
N ILE A 44 12.33 -12.24 9.96
CA ILE A 44 12.62 -12.08 11.41
C ILE A 44 14.10 -12.15 11.77
N SER A 45 14.97 -12.58 10.86
CA SER A 45 16.38 -12.86 11.15
C SER A 45 17.36 -12.38 10.07
N SER A 46 16.88 -11.95 8.91
CA SER A 46 17.74 -11.55 7.80
C SER A 46 17.68 -10.05 7.54
N ILE A 47 18.73 -9.53 6.93
CA ILE A 47 18.78 -8.16 6.41
C ILE A 47 19.13 -8.18 4.93
N CYS A 48 18.61 -7.22 4.18
CA CYS A 48 18.88 -7.05 2.75
C CYS A 48 19.60 -5.74 2.41
N ALA A 49 19.68 -4.79 3.36
CA ALA A 49 20.42 -3.55 3.19
C ALA A 49 20.90 -2.97 4.53
N VAL A 50 21.98 -2.19 4.46
CA VAL A 50 22.43 -1.30 5.53
C VAL A 50 22.24 0.13 5.07
N GLY A 51 21.72 1.00 5.93
CA GLY A 51 21.49 2.40 5.63
C GLY A 51 22.21 3.34 6.59
N LEU A 52 22.51 4.53 6.11
CA LEU A 52 23.10 5.63 6.88
C LEU A 52 22.15 6.83 6.84
N VAL A 53 21.72 7.30 8.00
CA VAL A 53 20.79 8.44 8.11
C VAL A 53 21.49 9.74 7.74
N SER A 54 20.79 10.59 7.01
CA SER A 54 21.34 11.80 6.36
C SER A 54 20.40 13.01 6.41
N SER A 55 19.31 12.93 7.19
CA SER A 55 18.48 14.08 7.51
C SER A 55 17.84 13.94 8.87
N GLU A 56 17.39 15.09 9.37
CA GLU A 56 16.37 15.19 10.40
C GLU A 56 15.03 14.57 10.00
N TYR A 57 14.18 14.37 11.00
CA TYR A 57 12.80 13.92 10.83
C TYR A 57 11.99 14.96 10.07
N VAL A 58 11.19 14.48 9.12
CA VAL A 58 10.24 15.30 8.38
C VAL A 58 8.95 14.51 8.17
N TYR A 59 7.83 15.22 8.24
CA TYR A 59 6.51 14.69 7.90
C TYR A 59 6.15 15.12 6.48
N LEU A 60 5.90 14.15 5.60
CA LEU A 60 5.81 14.34 4.14
C LEU A 60 4.48 13.82 3.59
N ASN A 61 3.54 14.73 3.31
CA ASN A 61 2.20 14.42 2.79
C ASN A 61 2.21 13.70 1.44
N GLN A 62 3.26 13.83 0.64
CA GLN A 62 3.38 13.09 -0.62
C GLN A 62 3.43 11.55 -0.44
N PHE A 63 3.66 11.05 0.78
CA PHE A 63 3.74 9.63 1.09
C PHE A 63 2.52 9.13 1.89
N ASP A 64 1.41 9.82 1.75
CA ASP A 64 0.15 9.53 2.42
C ASP A 64 -0.62 8.35 1.81
N ASP A 65 -0.17 7.81 0.68
CA ASP A 65 -0.76 6.61 0.08
C ASP A 65 0.27 5.82 -0.74
N VAL A 66 1.30 5.30 -0.06
CA VAL A 66 2.32 4.46 -0.69
C VAL A 66 1.81 3.02 -0.71
N ASN A 67 1.34 2.57 -1.86
CA ASN A 67 0.80 1.23 -2.07
C ASN A 67 -0.36 0.87 -1.11
N GLY A 68 -1.14 1.85 -0.67
CA GLY A 68 -2.23 1.67 0.30
C GLY A 68 -1.84 1.96 1.74
N TRP A 69 -0.61 2.42 2.00
CA TRP A 69 -0.11 2.71 3.34
C TRP A 69 0.17 4.21 3.51
N ASP A 70 -0.32 4.79 4.61
CA ASP A 70 0.04 6.14 5.06
C ASP A 70 1.45 6.12 5.69
N LEU A 71 2.48 6.46 4.90
CA LEU A 71 3.91 6.40 5.25
C LEU A 71 4.58 7.79 5.34
N GLN A 72 3.89 8.80 5.86
CA GLN A 72 4.36 10.19 5.89
C GLN A 72 5.56 10.45 6.82
N HIS A 73 5.92 9.54 7.74
CA HIS A 73 7.06 9.75 8.63
C HIS A 73 8.37 9.41 7.93
N ALA A 74 9.16 10.45 7.61
CA ALA A 74 10.29 10.31 6.73
C ALA A 74 11.62 10.77 7.35
N ARG A 75 12.68 10.07 6.92
CA ARG A 75 14.08 10.48 7.04
C ARG A 75 14.83 10.11 5.78
N ARG A 76 15.80 10.92 5.37
CA ARG A 76 16.67 10.65 4.23
C ARG A 76 17.73 9.63 4.67
N ILE A 77 17.80 8.50 3.97
CA ILE A 77 18.70 7.40 4.32
C ILE A 77 19.40 6.97 3.04
N ARG A 78 20.73 6.95 3.06
CA ARG A 78 21.54 6.36 2.00
C ARG A 78 21.59 4.86 2.23
N TRP A 79 21.07 4.09 1.28
CA TRP A 79 20.99 2.63 1.40
C TRP A 79 22.08 1.96 0.57
N CYS A 80 22.76 0.99 1.17
CA CYS A 80 23.59 0.01 0.47
C CYS A 80 22.87 -1.33 0.49
N LYS A 81 22.33 -1.73 -0.68
CA LYS A 81 21.76 -3.07 -0.85
C LYS A 81 22.88 -4.11 -0.76
N LEU A 82 22.66 -5.15 0.03
CA LEU A 82 23.58 -6.26 0.14
C LEU A 82 23.53 -7.11 -1.15
N PRO A 83 24.67 -7.66 -1.60
CA PRO A 83 24.69 -8.56 -2.77
C PRO A 83 23.89 -9.84 -2.51
N GLN A 84 23.83 -10.27 -1.25
CA GLN A 84 23.01 -11.37 -0.76
C GLN A 84 22.47 -10.99 0.62
N GLU A 85 21.28 -11.48 0.98
CA GLU A 85 20.75 -11.31 2.33
C GLU A 85 21.71 -11.90 3.37
N TYR A 86 21.87 -11.19 4.48
CA TYR A 86 22.68 -11.65 5.61
C TYR A 86 21.75 -12.14 6.72
N ALA A 87 21.87 -13.43 7.06
CA ALA A 87 21.08 -14.06 8.12
C ALA A 87 21.83 -13.99 9.46
N PHE A 88 21.18 -13.41 10.45
CA PHE A 88 21.59 -13.49 11.85
C PHE A 88 21.05 -14.76 12.52
N PRO A 89 21.60 -15.16 13.69
CA PRO A 89 21.02 -16.22 14.49
C PRO A 89 19.53 -15.96 14.79
N PRO A 90 18.70 -17.02 14.85
CA PRO A 90 17.28 -16.89 15.17
C PRO A 90 17.05 -16.11 16.48
N GLY A 91 16.05 -15.23 16.47
CA GLY A 91 15.68 -14.45 17.65
C GLY A 91 16.54 -13.21 17.93
N LEU A 92 17.56 -12.90 17.12
CA LEU A 92 18.37 -11.69 17.30
C LEU A 92 17.52 -10.41 17.33
N PHE A 93 16.50 -10.33 16.47
CA PHE A 93 15.55 -9.21 16.44
C PHE A 93 14.28 -9.44 17.27
N GLY A 94 14.26 -10.50 18.10
CA GLY A 94 13.08 -10.96 18.83
C GLY A 94 12.13 -11.82 18.00
N ALA A 95 11.12 -12.39 18.66
CA ALA A 95 10.13 -13.28 18.02
C ALA A 95 9.13 -12.51 17.14
N ASN A 96 8.74 -11.31 17.56
CA ASN A 96 7.85 -10.39 16.83
C ASN A 96 8.50 -9.01 16.76
N PRO A 97 9.49 -8.82 15.87
CA PRO A 97 10.16 -7.54 15.73
C PRO A 97 9.18 -6.41 15.39
N SER A 98 9.19 -5.32 16.15
CA SER A 98 8.41 -4.12 15.81
C SER A 98 8.88 -3.51 14.48
N ARG A 99 8.01 -2.76 13.80
CA ARG A 99 8.31 -2.08 12.51
C ARG A 99 9.64 -1.32 12.54
N PHE A 100 9.89 -0.57 13.63
CA PHE A 100 11.14 0.11 13.88
C PHE A 100 11.56 -0.01 15.35
N SER A 101 12.82 -0.41 15.58
CA SER A 101 13.38 -0.60 16.92
C SER A 101 14.89 -0.41 16.92
N ARG A 102 15.41 0.09 18.03
CA ARG A 102 16.85 0.08 18.31
C ARG A 102 17.33 -1.35 18.54
N VAL A 103 18.49 -1.67 17.95
CA VAL A 103 19.16 -2.96 18.12
C VAL A 103 20.34 -2.78 19.06
N TRP A 104 20.36 -3.54 20.15
CA TRP A 104 21.45 -3.54 21.14
C TRP A 104 22.33 -4.79 21.06
N ASN A 105 21.99 -5.72 20.17
CA ASN A 105 22.73 -6.97 20.04
C ASN A 105 24.13 -6.71 19.45
N GLU A 106 25.16 -7.14 20.17
CA GLU A 106 26.56 -6.94 19.81
C GLU A 106 26.90 -7.46 18.41
N GLN A 107 26.32 -8.58 17.96
CA GLN A 107 26.61 -9.12 16.63
C GLN A 107 26.07 -8.22 15.52
N ALA A 108 24.89 -7.63 15.72
CA ALA A 108 24.30 -6.73 14.74
C ALA A 108 24.99 -5.36 14.74
N THR A 109 25.39 -4.85 15.90
CA THR A 109 26.15 -3.60 16.00
C THR A 109 27.55 -3.77 15.40
N ASP A 110 28.27 -4.83 15.74
CA ASP A 110 29.58 -5.15 15.17
C ASP A 110 29.49 -5.37 13.65
N TYR A 111 28.45 -6.06 13.16
CA TYR A 111 28.20 -6.18 11.73
C TYR A 111 28.04 -4.80 11.07
N ALA A 112 27.17 -3.94 11.61
CA ALA A 112 26.92 -2.61 11.05
C ALA A 112 28.19 -1.75 11.05
N GLU A 113 28.94 -1.73 12.15
CA GLU A 113 30.19 -0.99 12.28
C GLU A 113 31.24 -1.47 11.28
N ARG A 114 31.45 -2.79 11.17
CA ARG A 114 32.38 -3.36 10.18
C ARG A 114 31.93 -3.04 8.75
N PHE A 115 30.64 -3.14 8.46
CA PHE A 115 30.09 -2.84 7.15
C PHE A 115 30.33 -1.38 6.75
N LEU A 116 30.00 -0.42 7.64
CA LEU A 116 30.23 1.01 7.42
C LEU A 116 31.72 1.35 7.25
N ASN A 117 32.60 0.60 7.92
CA ASN A 117 34.04 0.81 7.83
C ASN A 117 34.71 0.09 6.65
N SER A 118 34.00 -0.78 5.94
CA SER A 118 34.53 -1.55 4.82
C SER A 118 34.28 -0.85 3.46
N PRO A 119 35.19 -0.95 2.49
CA PRO A 119 34.94 -0.47 1.13
C PRO A 119 33.90 -1.35 0.41
N PRO A 120 33.11 -0.80 -0.53
CA PRO A 120 33.11 0.60 -0.98
C PRO A 120 32.32 1.53 -0.04
N LYS A 121 32.85 2.74 0.22
CA LYS A 121 32.17 3.76 1.06
C LYS A 121 31.44 4.84 0.28
N ARG A 122 31.53 4.87 -1.05
CA ARG A 122 30.95 5.94 -1.90
C ARG A 122 29.46 6.20 -1.62
N TRP A 123 28.70 5.13 -1.39
CA TRP A 123 27.27 5.18 -1.12
C TRP A 123 26.92 5.99 0.14
N GLN A 124 27.85 6.17 1.08
CA GLN A 124 27.64 6.94 2.31
C GLN A 124 27.60 8.45 2.03
N SER A 125 28.10 8.88 0.87
CA SER A 125 28.14 10.27 0.41
C SER A 125 27.35 10.52 -0.86
N ASP A 126 26.82 9.48 -1.52
CA ASP A 126 26.07 9.62 -2.77
C ASP A 126 24.88 10.58 -2.57
N GLU A 127 24.59 11.35 -3.62
CA GLU A 127 23.42 12.23 -3.65
C GLU A 127 22.15 11.39 -3.60
N LEU A 128 21.20 11.83 -2.78
CA LEU A 128 19.92 11.17 -2.66
C LEU A 128 18.92 11.77 -3.65
N PRO A 129 18.04 10.95 -4.25
CA PRO A 129 17.07 11.41 -5.24
C PRO A 129 16.16 12.49 -4.68
N GLU A 130 15.67 13.40 -5.50
CA GLU A 130 14.73 14.44 -5.06
C GLU A 130 13.48 13.83 -4.41
N ILE A 131 12.90 14.56 -3.47
CA ILE A 131 11.63 14.15 -2.87
C ILE A 131 10.53 14.47 -3.88
N PRO A 132 9.63 13.52 -4.22
CA PRO A 132 8.52 13.81 -5.12
C PRO A 132 7.64 14.91 -4.55
N SER A 133 7.06 15.71 -5.44
CA SER A 133 6.03 16.68 -5.08
C SER A 133 4.79 15.96 -4.56
N GLU A 134 4.06 16.63 -3.66
CA GLU A 134 2.71 16.18 -3.30
C GLU A 134 1.82 16.24 -4.53
N GLU A 135 1.14 15.13 -4.79
CA GLU A 135 0.17 15.05 -5.88
C GLU A 135 -1.11 15.79 -5.44
N PRO A 136 -1.62 16.71 -6.25
CA PRO A 136 -2.81 17.50 -5.91
C PRO A 136 -4.06 16.62 -5.80
N PRO A 137 -5.04 17.04 -4.96
CA PRO A 137 -6.34 16.40 -4.92
C PRO A 137 -7.07 16.59 -6.26
N LEU A 138 -7.98 15.66 -6.57
CA LEU A 138 -8.86 15.80 -7.73
C LEU A 138 -9.84 16.98 -7.51
N GLU A 139 -9.63 18.10 -8.21
CA GLU A 139 -10.44 19.32 -8.04
C GLU A 139 -11.92 19.10 -8.36
N GLU A 140 -12.21 18.50 -9.52
CA GLU A 140 -13.57 18.24 -9.98
C GLU A 140 -13.90 16.75 -9.93
N VAL A 141 -14.54 16.34 -8.83
CA VAL A 141 -15.08 14.98 -8.71
C VAL A 141 -16.23 14.78 -9.71
N PRO A 142 -16.16 13.76 -10.59
CA PRO A 142 -17.25 13.44 -11.51
C PRO A 142 -18.58 13.31 -10.77
N PRO A 143 -19.67 13.98 -11.21
CA PRO A 143 -20.95 13.95 -10.49
C PRO A 143 -21.45 12.55 -10.17
N VAL A 144 -21.20 11.59 -11.07
CA VAL A 144 -21.58 10.19 -10.92
C VAL A 144 -20.90 9.48 -9.74
N LEU A 145 -19.72 9.93 -9.32
CA LEU A 145 -18.96 9.32 -8.21
C LEU A 145 -19.21 10.00 -6.86
N ARG A 146 -19.87 11.16 -6.82
CA ARG A 146 -20.01 11.95 -5.58
C ARG A 146 -20.66 11.17 -4.43
N GLU A 147 -21.69 10.39 -4.74
CA GLU A 147 -22.42 9.61 -3.74
C GLU A 147 -21.54 8.51 -3.14
N ILE A 148 -20.83 7.75 -3.97
CA ILE A 148 -19.98 6.65 -3.48
C ILE A 148 -18.74 7.17 -2.73
N ILE A 149 -18.22 8.34 -3.12
CA ILE A 149 -17.12 9.01 -2.42
C ILE A 149 -17.58 9.50 -1.05
N ALA A 150 -18.73 10.17 -0.99
CA ALA A 150 -19.30 10.62 0.29
C ALA A 150 -19.57 9.41 1.22
N GLN A 151 -20.14 8.34 0.68
CA GLN A 151 -20.34 7.09 1.42
C GLN A 151 -19.02 6.50 1.93
N ALA A 152 -17.96 6.49 1.12
CA ALA A 152 -16.65 6.02 1.55
C ALA A 152 -16.07 6.89 2.69
N GLN A 153 -16.18 8.22 2.58
CA GLN A 153 -15.69 9.15 3.60
C GLN A 153 -16.44 8.99 4.94
N ASP A 154 -17.74 8.75 4.89
CA ASP A 154 -18.57 8.58 6.09
C ASP A 154 -18.37 7.20 6.74
N LEU A 155 -18.29 6.13 5.93
CA LEU A 155 -18.28 4.76 6.45
C LEU A 155 -16.88 4.29 6.84
N VAL A 156 -15.82 4.64 6.11
CA VAL A 156 -14.47 4.09 6.36
C VAL A 156 -14.02 4.27 7.81
N PRO A 157 -14.16 5.45 8.47
CA PRO A 157 -13.83 5.60 9.88
C PRO A 157 -14.59 4.63 10.80
N LEU A 158 -15.87 4.36 10.50
CA LEU A 158 -16.69 3.41 11.26
C LEU A 158 -16.22 1.96 11.04
N LEU A 159 -15.87 1.58 9.81
CA LEU A 159 -15.41 0.23 9.46
C LEU A 159 -14.04 -0.12 10.10
N TRP A 160 -13.26 0.90 10.45
CA TRP A 160 -12.01 0.75 11.21
C TRP A 160 -12.23 0.64 12.72
N ASN A 161 -13.39 1.05 13.24
CA ASN A 161 -13.69 1.05 14.67
C ASN A 161 -14.03 -0.36 15.17
N ARG A 162 -13.02 -1.10 15.61
CA ARG A 162 -13.19 -2.45 16.18
C ARG A 162 -13.99 -2.50 17.48
N GLU A 163 -14.05 -1.41 18.24
CA GLU A 163 -14.82 -1.40 19.48
C GLU A 163 -16.33 -1.48 19.20
N GLU A 164 -16.78 -0.79 18.14
CA GLU A 164 -18.19 -0.77 17.73
C GLU A 164 -18.54 -1.90 16.75
N PHE A 165 -17.65 -2.21 15.78
CA PHE A 165 -17.91 -3.19 14.73
C PHE A 165 -17.44 -4.62 15.06
N GLY A 166 -16.57 -4.79 16.05
CA GLY A 166 -15.93 -6.06 16.37
C GLY A 166 -14.91 -6.47 15.30
N GLU A 167 -15.35 -7.24 14.31
CA GLU A 167 -14.52 -7.65 13.18
C GLU A 167 -14.58 -6.63 12.04
N HIS A 168 -13.49 -6.55 11.24
CA HIS A 168 -13.53 -5.74 10.03
C HIS A 168 -14.45 -6.36 8.98
N PRO A 169 -15.04 -5.54 8.09
CA PRO A 169 -15.86 -6.02 6.99
C PRO A 169 -15.16 -7.10 6.17
N THR A 170 -15.96 -8.10 5.81
CA THR A 170 -15.56 -9.14 4.88
C THR A 170 -15.35 -8.59 3.47
N GLU A 171 -14.66 -9.36 2.63
CA GLU A 171 -14.50 -9.06 1.21
C GLU A 171 -15.86 -8.90 0.51
N ASP A 172 -16.83 -9.76 0.85
CA ASP A 172 -18.17 -9.73 0.27
C ASP A 172 -18.95 -8.47 0.69
N GLU A 173 -18.79 -8.00 1.93
CA GLU A 173 -19.37 -6.71 2.37
C GLU A 173 -18.75 -5.54 1.61
N LEU A 174 -17.43 -5.52 1.40
CA LEU A 174 -16.78 -4.47 0.64
C LEU A 174 -17.18 -4.48 -0.85
N VAL A 175 -17.39 -5.68 -1.41
CA VAL A 175 -17.95 -5.83 -2.76
C VAL A 175 -19.35 -5.24 -2.83
N ALA A 176 -20.22 -5.56 -1.87
CA ALA A 176 -21.59 -5.10 -1.85
C ALA A 176 -21.72 -3.59 -1.58
N HIS A 177 -20.94 -3.06 -0.63
CA HIS A 177 -21.06 -1.68 -0.17
C HIS A 177 -20.30 -0.68 -1.05
N PHE A 178 -19.22 -1.10 -1.71
CA PHE A 178 -18.37 -0.19 -2.48
C PHE A 178 -18.14 -0.60 -3.93
N VAL A 179 -17.69 -1.82 -4.18
CA VAL A 179 -17.27 -2.21 -5.55
C VAL A 179 -18.43 -2.21 -6.53
N VAL A 180 -19.57 -2.82 -6.17
CA VAL A 180 -20.74 -2.87 -7.05
C VAL A 180 -21.34 -1.47 -7.27
N PRO A 181 -21.59 -0.65 -6.21
CA PRO A 181 -22.02 0.74 -6.39
C PRO A 181 -21.06 1.58 -7.24
N PHE A 182 -19.74 1.43 -7.05
CA PHE A 182 -18.73 2.11 -7.86
C PHE A 182 -18.83 1.74 -9.34
N LEU A 183 -18.97 0.46 -9.66
CA LEU A 183 -19.18 0.01 -11.04
C LEU A 183 -20.48 0.55 -11.65
N GLN A 184 -21.57 0.57 -10.88
CA GLN A 184 -22.85 1.12 -11.34
C GLN A 184 -22.74 2.62 -11.63
N ALA A 185 -22.07 3.37 -10.76
CA ALA A 185 -21.77 4.79 -10.96
C ALA A 185 -20.95 5.04 -12.24
N LEU A 186 -20.09 4.10 -12.61
CA LEU A 186 -19.31 4.10 -13.85
C LEU A 186 -20.07 3.56 -15.08
N GLY A 187 -21.39 3.34 -14.97
CA GLY A 187 -22.27 2.99 -16.08
C GLY A 187 -22.40 1.49 -16.35
N TRP A 188 -21.89 0.63 -15.48
CA TRP A 188 -22.09 -0.82 -15.61
C TRP A 188 -23.47 -1.24 -15.12
N PRO A 189 -24.33 -1.83 -15.98
CA PRO A 189 -25.65 -2.24 -15.54
C PRO A 189 -25.58 -3.55 -14.73
N PRO A 190 -26.50 -3.77 -13.77
CA PRO A 190 -26.42 -4.89 -12.83
C PRO A 190 -26.33 -6.27 -13.51
N GLU A 191 -27.02 -6.48 -14.62
CA GLU A 191 -27.00 -7.76 -15.35
C GLU A 191 -25.63 -8.06 -16.00
N ARG A 192 -24.76 -7.06 -16.15
CA ARG A 192 -23.38 -7.21 -16.65
C ARG A 192 -22.32 -7.21 -15.55
N ILE A 193 -22.73 -7.11 -14.29
CA ILE A 193 -21.87 -7.28 -13.12
C ILE A 193 -22.17 -8.67 -12.53
N ALA A 194 -21.15 -9.52 -12.43
CA ALA A 194 -21.29 -10.86 -11.86
C ALA A 194 -20.43 -10.99 -10.62
N ILE A 195 -21.06 -11.34 -9.51
CA ILE A 195 -20.40 -11.60 -8.22
C ILE A 195 -20.15 -13.11 -8.11
N LYS A 196 -18.94 -13.50 -7.69
CA LYS A 196 -18.49 -14.92 -7.57
C LYS A 196 -18.62 -15.74 -8.86
N TRP A 197 -18.58 -15.10 -10.03
CA TRP A 197 -18.62 -15.84 -11.31
C TRP A 197 -17.32 -16.60 -11.51
N ARG A 198 -17.40 -17.94 -11.55
CA ARG A 198 -16.21 -18.82 -11.60
C ARG A 198 -15.21 -18.55 -10.46
N TYR A 199 -15.72 -18.27 -9.26
CA TYR A 199 -14.93 -17.97 -8.06
C TYR A 199 -14.14 -16.64 -8.10
N ILE A 200 -14.37 -15.80 -9.11
CA ILE A 200 -13.85 -14.43 -9.19
C ILE A 200 -14.79 -13.53 -8.39
N ASP A 201 -14.27 -12.68 -7.51
CA ASP A 201 -15.09 -11.83 -6.64
C ASP A 201 -16.08 -10.98 -7.43
N VAL A 202 -15.60 -10.23 -8.41
CA VAL A 202 -16.45 -9.51 -9.38
C VAL A 202 -15.88 -9.61 -10.79
N ALA A 203 -16.74 -9.86 -11.77
CA ALA A 203 -16.41 -9.77 -13.19
C ALA A 203 -17.44 -8.89 -13.90
N VAL A 204 -16.96 -8.02 -14.81
CA VAL A 204 -17.83 -7.18 -15.65
C VAL A 204 -17.73 -7.59 -17.12
N PHE A 205 -18.85 -7.49 -17.84
CA PHE A 205 -18.99 -8.03 -19.19
C PHE A 205 -19.44 -6.96 -20.19
N ASN A 206 -18.72 -6.83 -21.30
CA ASN A 206 -19.07 -5.90 -22.39
C ASN A 206 -20.43 -6.20 -23.01
N THR A 207 -20.84 -7.46 -23.02
CA THR A 207 -22.15 -7.91 -23.51
C THR A 207 -22.55 -9.23 -22.85
N LEU A 208 -23.82 -9.60 -22.99
CA LEU A 208 -24.32 -10.92 -22.60
C LEU A 208 -24.18 -11.91 -23.77
N PRO A 209 -24.04 -13.23 -23.53
CA PRO A 209 -24.03 -13.90 -22.21
C PRO A 209 -22.72 -13.71 -21.43
N ARG A 210 -22.72 -14.06 -20.14
CA ARG A 210 -21.56 -14.00 -19.24
C ARG A 210 -20.59 -15.17 -19.53
N ILE A 211 -19.81 -15.01 -20.60
CA ILE A 211 -18.77 -15.95 -21.07
C ILE A 211 -17.40 -15.26 -21.07
N PRO A 212 -16.29 -16.02 -20.99
CA PRO A 212 -14.95 -15.44 -20.93
C PRO A 212 -14.67 -14.40 -22.02
N GLU A 213 -15.08 -14.65 -23.27
CA GLU A 213 -14.85 -13.79 -24.42
C GLU A 213 -15.52 -12.41 -24.29
N ASN A 214 -16.58 -12.33 -23.48
CA ASN A 214 -17.30 -11.09 -23.21
C ASN A 214 -16.82 -10.39 -21.93
N CYS A 215 -15.93 -11.03 -21.14
CA CYS A 215 -15.40 -10.47 -19.90
C CYS A 215 -14.43 -9.33 -20.21
N ARG A 216 -14.67 -8.16 -19.61
CA ARG A 216 -13.89 -6.93 -19.86
C ARG A 216 -12.80 -6.72 -18.82
N LEU A 217 -13.14 -7.00 -17.56
CA LEU A 217 -12.35 -6.70 -16.39
C LEU A 217 -12.78 -7.66 -15.27
N ILE A 218 -11.81 -8.14 -14.50
CA ILE A 218 -12.06 -8.86 -13.25
C ILE A 218 -11.56 -8.03 -12.08
N ILE A 219 -12.22 -8.19 -10.94
CA ILE A 219 -11.89 -7.50 -9.70
C ILE A 219 -11.71 -8.55 -8.60
N GLU A 220 -10.58 -8.48 -7.93
CA GLU A 220 -10.26 -9.24 -6.73
C GLU A 220 -10.38 -8.32 -5.51
N ALA A 221 -11.27 -8.67 -4.59
CA ALA A 221 -11.48 -7.92 -3.37
C ALA A 221 -10.60 -8.48 -2.24
N LYS A 222 -10.16 -7.60 -1.35
CA LYS A 222 -9.48 -7.94 -0.10
C LYS A 222 -10.13 -7.24 1.06
N ARG A 223 -9.87 -7.75 2.26
CA ARG A 223 -10.33 -7.13 3.51
C ARG A 223 -9.78 -5.71 3.64
N LEU A 224 -10.54 -4.87 4.34
CA LEU A 224 -10.17 -3.48 4.57
C LEU A 224 -8.75 -3.37 5.15
N GLY A 225 -7.91 -2.56 4.52
CA GLY A 225 -6.52 -2.33 4.95
C GLY A 225 -5.56 -3.51 4.74
N ALA A 226 -5.99 -4.60 4.11
CA ALA A 226 -5.07 -5.60 3.60
C ALA A 226 -4.28 -5.00 2.42
N GLY A 227 -2.95 -5.13 2.44
CA GLY A 227 -2.12 -4.67 1.33
C GLY A 227 -2.53 -5.35 0.02
N VAL A 228 -2.93 -4.55 -0.97
CA VAL A 228 -3.46 -5.03 -2.26
C VAL A 228 -2.41 -5.76 -3.13
N GLU A 229 -1.13 -5.73 -2.77
CA GLU A 229 -0.05 -6.36 -3.57
C GLU A 229 -0.11 -7.89 -3.56
N GLY A 230 -0.52 -8.51 -2.45
CA GLY A 230 -0.56 -9.99 -2.34
C GLY A 230 -1.69 -10.65 -3.14
N ALA A 231 -2.66 -9.87 -3.62
CA ALA A 231 -3.84 -10.38 -4.32
C ALA A 231 -3.63 -10.60 -5.82
N LEU A 232 -2.62 -9.96 -6.41
CA LEU A 232 -2.40 -9.98 -7.86
C LEU A 232 -2.15 -11.40 -8.38
N ASP A 233 -1.44 -12.24 -7.62
CA ASP A 233 -1.13 -13.61 -8.04
C ASP A 233 -2.38 -14.49 -8.12
N GLN A 234 -3.33 -14.29 -7.20
CA GLN A 234 -4.63 -14.95 -7.26
C GLN A 234 -5.41 -14.51 -8.51
N ALA A 235 -5.43 -13.20 -8.78
CA ALA A 235 -6.12 -12.67 -9.95
C ALA A 235 -5.50 -13.14 -11.28
N LYS A 236 -4.18 -13.23 -11.37
CA LYS A 236 -3.48 -13.83 -12.52
C LYS A 236 -3.91 -15.28 -12.75
N GLY A 237 -4.09 -16.06 -11.68
CA GLY A 237 -4.62 -17.43 -11.75
C GLY A 237 -6.01 -17.48 -12.41
N TYR A 238 -6.90 -16.54 -12.08
CA TYR A 238 -8.19 -16.45 -12.74
C TYR A 238 -8.07 -16.13 -14.23
N VAL A 239 -7.26 -15.14 -14.62
CA VAL A 239 -7.05 -14.80 -16.04
C VAL A 239 -6.54 -16.00 -16.82
N GLN A 240 -5.58 -16.76 -16.27
CA GLN A 240 -5.10 -18.01 -16.88
C GLN A 240 -6.21 -19.04 -17.04
N SER A 241 -7.06 -19.21 -16.02
CA SER A 241 -8.20 -20.15 -16.06
C SER A 241 -9.29 -19.76 -17.06
N LEU A 242 -9.46 -18.46 -17.32
CA LEU A 242 -10.43 -17.94 -18.29
C LEU A 242 -9.96 -18.17 -19.74
N GLY A 243 -8.65 -18.28 -19.96
CA GLY A 243 -8.06 -18.50 -21.30
C GLY A 243 -8.13 -17.27 -22.22
N VAL A 244 -8.50 -16.11 -21.68
CA VAL A 244 -8.61 -14.84 -22.41
C VAL A 244 -7.87 -13.73 -21.65
N PRO A 245 -7.21 -12.79 -22.34
CA PRO A 245 -6.51 -11.69 -21.69
C PRO A 245 -7.52 -10.67 -21.14
N VAL A 246 -7.51 -10.48 -19.83
CA VAL A 246 -8.43 -9.57 -19.13
C VAL A 246 -7.65 -8.77 -18.09
N ASP A 247 -7.87 -7.45 -18.07
CA ASP A 247 -7.27 -6.58 -17.08
C ASP A 247 -7.82 -6.91 -15.67
N VAL A 248 -7.01 -6.63 -14.66
CA VAL A 248 -7.30 -6.95 -13.26
C VAL A 248 -7.40 -5.67 -12.46
N VAL A 249 -8.39 -5.58 -11.58
CA VAL A 249 -8.39 -4.61 -10.49
C VAL A 249 -8.27 -5.36 -9.16
N VAL A 250 -7.38 -4.91 -8.29
CA VAL A 250 -7.37 -5.33 -6.88
C VAL A 250 -7.89 -4.18 -6.04
N THR A 251 -8.76 -4.49 -5.07
CA THR A 251 -9.35 -3.47 -4.21
C THR A 251 -9.63 -3.95 -2.79
N ASP A 252 -9.56 -3.03 -1.83
CA ASP A 252 -10.11 -3.19 -0.47
C ASP A 252 -11.50 -2.51 -0.32
N GLY A 253 -12.17 -2.25 -1.45
CA GLY A 253 -13.40 -1.47 -1.55
C GLY A 253 -13.18 0.05 -1.62
N ILE A 254 -12.04 0.54 -1.11
CA ILE A 254 -11.75 1.99 -1.01
C ILE A 254 -10.63 2.39 -1.96
N ARG A 255 -9.59 1.58 -2.02
CA ARG A 255 -8.43 1.73 -2.90
C ARG A 255 -8.56 0.76 -4.04
N TYR A 256 -8.29 1.21 -5.25
CA TYR A 256 -8.42 0.44 -6.47
C TYR A 256 -7.11 0.54 -7.23
N ARG A 257 -6.51 -0.60 -7.54
CA ARG A 257 -5.31 -0.67 -8.38
C ARG A 257 -5.57 -1.54 -9.59
N MET A 258 -5.36 -0.98 -10.77
CA MET A 258 -5.53 -1.68 -12.04
C MET A 258 -4.19 -2.19 -12.57
N TYR A 259 -4.23 -3.41 -13.10
CA TYR A 259 -3.11 -4.10 -13.72
C TYR A 259 -3.49 -4.50 -15.14
N SER A 260 -2.66 -4.13 -16.11
CA SER A 260 -2.91 -4.39 -17.54
C SER A 260 -2.40 -5.76 -17.93
N CYS A 261 -3.28 -6.64 -18.44
CA CYS A 261 -2.85 -7.96 -18.91
C CYS A 261 -1.91 -7.85 -20.13
N LYS A 262 -2.07 -6.78 -20.93
CA LYS A 262 -1.22 -6.53 -22.11
C LYS A 262 0.20 -6.11 -21.73
N GLU A 263 0.35 -5.48 -20.58
CA GLU A 263 1.64 -4.99 -20.05
C GLU A 263 2.14 -5.93 -18.95
N ASN A 264 1.92 -7.24 -19.12
CA ASN A 264 2.39 -8.28 -18.18
C ASN A 264 1.99 -8.03 -16.72
N PHE A 265 0.79 -7.50 -16.51
CA PHE A 265 0.26 -7.11 -15.21
C PHE A 265 1.10 -6.05 -14.48
N GLU A 266 1.69 -5.11 -15.20
CA GLU A 266 2.17 -3.85 -14.63
C GLU A 266 0.98 -3.03 -14.09
N ALA A 267 1.22 -2.31 -12.98
CA ALA A 267 0.22 -1.42 -12.41
C ALA A 267 0.09 -0.19 -13.30
N VAL A 268 -1.11 0.04 -13.84
CA VAL A 268 -1.36 1.08 -14.85
C VAL A 268 -2.22 2.23 -14.35
N ALA A 269 -3.02 2.02 -13.30
CA ALA A 269 -3.85 3.07 -12.73
C ALA A 269 -4.19 2.79 -11.26
N TYR A 270 -4.49 3.85 -10.51
CA TYR A 270 -4.80 3.78 -9.09
C TYR A 270 -5.82 4.85 -8.69
N ALA A 271 -6.70 4.54 -7.73
CA ALA A 271 -7.53 5.54 -7.06
C ALA A 271 -7.77 5.16 -5.60
N ASN A 272 -7.92 6.18 -4.75
CA ASN A 272 -8.33 6.05 -3.37
C ASN A 272 -9.59 6.90 -3.15
N LEU A 273 -10.74 6.26 -2.92
CA LEU A 273 -12.02 6.95 -2.84
C LEU A 273 -12.13 7.94 -1.68
N VAL A 274 -11.41 7.72 -0.56
CA VAL A 274 -11.43 8.66 0.57
C VAL A 274 -10.46 9.82 0.38
N ARG A 275 -9.50 9.70 -0.56
CA ARG A 275 -8.49 10.72 -0.84
C ARG A 275 -8.14 10.72 -2.34
N LEU A 276 -9.09 11.17 -3.15
CA LEU A 276 -8.91 11.22 -4.61
C LEU A 276 -7.88 12.25 -5.00
N LYS A 277 -6.93 11.80 -5.83
CA LYS A 277 -5.89 12.61 -6.44
C LYS A 277 -6.09 12.65 -7.95
N GLU A 278 -5.40 13.55 -8.64
CA GLU A 278 -5.53 13.71 -10.10
C GLU A 278 -5.32 12.40 -10.87
N SER A 279 -4.36 11.55 -10.47
CA SER A 279 -4.10 10.25 -11.10
C SER A 279 -5.29 9.29 -11.08
N ALA A 280 -6.27 9.49 -10.19
CA ALA A 280 -7.49 8.68 -10.16
C ALA A 280 -8.34 8.81 -11.43
N GLN A 281 -8.19 9.90 -12.19
CA GLN A 281 -8.89 10.09 -13.47
C GLN A 281 -8.60 8.94 -14.44
N ASP A 282 -7.34 8.49 -14.56
CA ASP A 282 -6.96 7.42 -15.47
C ASP A 282 -7.63 6.08 -15.09
N LEU A 283 -7.76 5.79 -13.79
CA LEU A 283 -8.50 4.61 -13.34
C LEU A 283 -9.99 4.71 -13.74
N ILE A 284 -10.60 5.86 -13.48
CA ILE A 284 -12.01 6.11 -13.76
C ILE A 284 -12.27 5.92 -15.26
N GLU A 285 -11.48 6.55 -16.12
CA GLU A 285 -11.61 6.45 -17.58
C GLU A 285 -11.45 5.01 -18.08
N ARG A 286 -10.49 4.24 -17.53
CA ARG A 286 -10.24 2.85 -17.95
C ARG A 286 -11.35 1.88 -17.56
N ILE A 287 -12.00 2.09 -16.42
CA ILE A 287 -13.09 1.23 -15.92
C ILE A 287 -14.43 1.68 -16.49
N GLN A 288 -14.61 2.97 -16.78
CA GLN A 288 -15.87 3.52 -17.26
C GLN A 288 -16.39 2.78 -18.49
N ARG A 289 -17.69 2.49 -18.48
CA ARG A 289 -18.33 1.86 -19.62
C ARG A 289 -18.62 2.91 -20.69
N THR A 290 -17.82 2.90 -21.76
CA THR A 290 -18.08 3.64 -23.01
C THR A 290 -19.21 3.02 -23.82
#